data_AF-A0A7J3FME9-F1
#
_entry.id   AF-A0A7J3FME9-F1
#
_cell.length_a   1.000
_cell.length_b   1.000
_cell.length_c   1.000
_cell.angle_alpha   90.00
_cell.angle_beta   90.00
_cell.angle_gamma   90.00
#
_symmetry.space_group_name_H-M   'P 1'
#
loop_
_entity.id
_entity.type
_entity.pdbx_description
1 polymer ?
#
loop_
_entity_poly.entity_id
_entity_poly.type
_entity_poly.pdbx_seq_one_letter_code
_entity_poly.pdbx_strand_id
1 'polypeptide(L)'
;AWTNREGGPSALASALIGKTPDYGLHRPENRRASVLVKVEADILSESDYGSLGIYLGKVLGDSIPVIQGKIVREECFLKQMGAAMATSGMVSMFYLNGLDGVSQIEEKITVDNRDIRRSYEELSSAFEKPDLIFIGCPHCSLEEIKSISSLLYGRRIKEDIKLWVCTPRFIRSRAYDCVKVIEASGGRVISDTCAVVTWLRELGVETLVTNSAKTAYYAPLMSNVKAILLPLKKCIEVALREV
;
A
#
# COMPACT_ATOMS: atom_id res chain seq x y z
N ALA A 1 0.86 -12.37 -14.25
CA ALA A 1 2.24 -12.90 -14.33
C ALA A 1 2.58 -13.54 -12.99
N TRP A 2 3.08 -14.77 -12.98
CA TRP A 2 3.60 -15.41 -11.77
C TRP A 2 5.09 -15.04 -11.66
N THR A 3 5.40 -14.06 -10.81
CA THR A 3 6.73 -13.43 -10.74
C THR A 3 7.17 -13.27 -9.31
N ASN A 4 8.49 -13.31 -9.08
CA ASN A 4 9.08 -13.02 -7.78
C ASN A 4 9.01 -11.53 -7.45
N ARG A 5 9.24 -11.19 -6.17
CA ARG A 5 9.67 -9.86 -5.76
C ARG A 5 11.10 -9.61 -6.24
N GLU A 6 11.23 -9.09 -7.44
CA GLU A 6 12.52 -8.73 -8.05
C GLU A 6 12.99 -7.34 -7.60
N GLY A 7 14.31 -7.18 -7.46
CA GLY A 7 14.93 -5.89 -7.22
C GLY A 7 15.00 -5.05 -8.49
N GLY A 8 15.15 -3.72 -8.35
CA GLY A 8 15.32 -2.81 -9.49
C GLY A 8 16.46 -3.23 -10.45
N PRO A 9 17.66 -3.59 -9.96
CA PRO A 9 18.75 -4.03 -10.82
C PRO A 9 18.46 -5.32 -11.59
N SER A 10 17.83 -6.34 -10.97
CA SER A 10 17.49 -7.59 -11.66
C SER A 10 16.41 -7.37 -12.70
N ALA A 11 15.38 -6.57 -12.37
CA ALA A 11 14.33 -6.19 -13.31
C ALA A 11 14.87 -5.44 -14.53
N LEU A 12 15.80 -4.49 -14.33
CA LEU A 12 16.45 -3.77 -15.44
C LEU A 12 17.28 -4.69 -16.33
N ALA A 13 18.09 -5.57 -15.73
CA ALA A 13 18.86 -6.55 -16.49
C ALA A 13 17.93 -7.44 -17.33
N SER A 14 16.84 -7.94 -16.74
CA SER A 14 15.85 -8.76 -17.44
C SER A 14 15.19 -8.03 -18.61
N ALA A 15 14.90 -6.74 -18.45
CA ALA A 15 14.35 -5.90 -19.52
C ALA A 15 15.33 -5.69 -20.68
N LEU A 16 16.63 -5.52 -20.39
CA LEU A 16 17.66 -5.32 -21.40
C LEU A 16 17.92 -6.59 -22.23
N ILE A 17 17.98 -7.75 -21.59
CA ILE A 17 18.31 -9.02 -22.27
C ILE A 17 17.08 -9.80 -22.76
N GLY A 18 15.87 -9.36 -22.37
CA GLY A 18 14.61 -10.04 -22.70
C GLY A 18 14.45 -11.42 -22.03
N LYS A 19 15.15 -11.68 -20.92
CA LYS A 19 15.14 -12.95 -20.19
C LYS A 19 15.14 -12.68 -18.69
N THR A 20 14.40 -13.48 -17.92
CA THR A 20 14.44 -13.46 -16.45
C THR A 20 14.99 -14.79 -15.95
N PRO A 21 15.72 -14.84 -14.81
CA PRO A 21 16.16 -16.10 -14.24
C PRO A 21 14.96 -17.03 -13.95
N ASP A 22 15.10 -18.33 -14.27
CA ASP A 22 14.04 -19.31 -14.01
C ASP A 22 14.15 -19.89 -12.59
N TYR A 23 13.53 -19.22 -11.62
CA TYR A 23 13.52 -19.61 -10.21
C TYR A 23 12.29 -19.08 -9.47
N GLY A 24 12.10 -19.56 -8.24
CA GLY A 24 11.00 -19.11 -7.37
C GLY A 24 9.65 -19.31 -8.04
N LEU A 25 8.81 -18.27 -8.03
CA LEU A 25 7.46 -18.28 -8.57
C LEU A 25 7.37 -18.43 -10.10
N HIS A 26 8.49 -18.29 -10.83
CA HIS A 26 8.50 -18.63 -12.25
C HIS A 26 8.23 -20.13 -12.47
N ARG A 27 8.58 -20.98 -11.49
CA ARG A 27 8.31 -22.42 -11.50
C ARG A 27 6.97 -22.76 -10.82
N PRO A 28 6.05 -23.46 -11.50
CA PRO A 28 4.73 -23.80 -10.93
C PRO A 28 4.77 -24.57 -9.61
N GLU A 29 5.76 -25.45 -9.43
CA GLU A 29 5.94 -26.27 -8.23
C GLU A 29 6.17 -25.44 -6.96
N ASN A 30 6.74 -24.24 -7.09
CA ASN A 30 7.03 -23.33 -5.97
C ASN A 30 5.82 -22.44 -5.59
N ARG A 31 4.67 -22.60 -6.25
CA ARG A 31 3.47 -21.79 -6.00
C ARG A 31 2.52 -22.42 -4.98
N ARG A 32 2.95 -23.49 -4.32
CA ARG A 32 2.15 -24.21 -3.34
C ARG A 32 2.06 -23.41 -2.05
N ALA A 33 0.86 -23.32 -1.51
CA ALA A 33 0.66 -22.70 -0.21
C ALA A 33 1.21 -23.59 0.91
N SER A 34 1.87 -22.98 1.89
CA SER A 34 2.45 -23.66 3.06
C SER A 34 1.78 -23.27 4.38
N VAL A 35 1.06 -22.16 4.43
CA VAL A 35 0.49 -21.60 5.67
C VAL A 35 -0.99 -21.25 5.50
N LEU A 36 -1.81 -21.57 6.50
CA LEU A 36 -3.21 -21.14 6.58
C LEU A 36 -3.30 -19.95 7.52
N VAL A 37 -3.79 -18.83 6.99
CA VAL A 37 -4.05 -17.62 7.75
C VAL A 37 -5.56 -17.47 7.90
N LYS A 38 -6.05 -17.50 9.15
CA LYS A 38 -7.44 -17.22 9.48
C LYS A 38 -7.56 -15.80 10.02
N VAL A 39 -8.24 -14.94 9.28
CA VAL A 39 -8.48 -13.54 9.66
C VAL A 39 -9.82 -13.44 10.37
N GLU A 40 -9.76 -13.19 11.68
CA GLU A 40 -10.93 -12.95 12.54
C GLU A 40 -11.11 -11.47 12.90
N ALA A 41 -10.13 -10.63 12.53
CA ALA A 41 -10.19 -9.18 12.69
C ALA A 41 -11.26 -8.50 11.82
N ASP A 42 -11.77 -7.37 12.29
CA ASP A 42 -12.68 -6.50 11.57
C ASP A 42 -11.88 -5.52 10.69
N ILE A 43 -11.69 -5.88 9.43
CA ILE A 43 -10.89 -5.10 8.47
C ILE A 43 -11.83 -4.33 7.55
N LEU A 44 -11.88 -3.00 7.72
CA LEU A 44 -12.91 -2.15 7.11
C LEU A 44 -12.35 -1.09 6.16
N SER A 45 -11.05 -0.78 6.26
CA SER A 45 -10.38 0.24 5.47
C SER A 45 -9.15 -0.28 4.76
N GLU A 46 -8.73 0.41 3.72
CA GLU A 46 -7.54 0.06 2.95
C GLU A 46 -6.24 0.12 3.77
N SER A 47 -6.18 0.99 4.79
CA SER A 47 -5.08 1.01 5.74
C SER A 47 -5.10 -0.21 6.67
N ASP A 48 -6.27 -0.78 7.00
CA ASP A 48 -6.36 -2.04 7.76
C ASP A 48 -5.81 -3.21 6.94
N TYR A 49 -6.12 -3.26 5.64
CA TYR A 49 -5.54 -4.24 4.72
C TYR A 49 -4.03 -4.08 4.62
N GLY A 50 -3.53 -2.85 4.57
CA GLY A 50 -2.10 -2.56 4.63
C GLY A 50 -1.46 -3.04 5.95
N SER A 51 -2.08 -2.76 7.09
CA SER A 51 -1.62 -3.20 8.41
C SER A 51 -1.61 -4.72 8.54
N LEU A 52 -2.66 -5.40 8.09
CA LEU A 52 -2.70 -6.87 7.96
C LEU A 52 -1.52 -7.36 7.14
N GLY A 53 -1.26 -6.73 5.98
CA GLY A 53 -0.15 -7.10 5.13
C GLY A 53 1.21 -6.93 5.81
N ILE A 54 1.43 -5.84 6.55
CA ILE A 54 2.68 -5.64 7.29
C ILE A 54 2.87 -6.74 8.35
N TYR A 55 1.81 -7.07 9.10
CA TYR A 55 1.85 -8.15 10.07
C TYR A 55 2.20 -9.49 9.41
N LEU A 56 1.46 -9.86 8.37
CA LEU A 56 1.66 -11.13 7.67
C LEU A 56 3.04 -11.22 7.04
N GLY A 57 3.56 -10.13 6.45
CA GLY A 57 4.92 -10.13 5.91
C GLY A 57 6.00 -10.41 6.96
N LYS A 58 5.81 -9.92 8.21
CA LYS A 58 6.74 -10.20 9.32
C LYS A 58 6.69 -11.66 9.78
N VAL A 59 5.50 -12.24 9.83
CA VAL A 59 5.30 -13.60 10.38
C VAL A 59 5.59 -14.67 9.33
N LEU A 60 5.20 -14.46 8.07
CA LEU A 60 5.28 -15.48 7.01
C LEU A 60 6.64 -15.55 6.31
N GLY A 61 7.45 -14.48 6.37
CA GLY A 61 8.71 -14.41 5.62
C GLY A 61 8.48 -14.49 4.11
N ASP A 62 8.90 -15.59 3.48
CA ASP A 62 8.73 -15.91 2.06
C ASP A 62 7.66 -16.98 1.77
N SER A 63 6.97 -17.48 2.80
CA SER A 63 5.90 -18.46 2.66
C SER A 63 4.69 -17.92 1.88
N ILE A 64 3.98 -18.81 1.18
CA ILE A 64 2.76 -18.50 0.43
C ILE A 64 1.54 -18.85 1.29
N PRO A 65 0.77 -17.87 1.80
CA PRO A 65 -0.39 -18.15 2.63
C PRO A 65 -1.65 -18.42 1.79
N VAL A 66 -2.53 -19.26 2.34
CA VAL A 66 -3.97 -19.23 2.05
C VAL A 66 -4.62 -18.38 3.13
N ILE A 67 -5.22 -17.26 2.72
CA ILE A 67 -5.91 -16.34 3.61
C ILE A 67 -7.42 -16.65 3.56
N GLN A 68 -7.97 -16.98 4.72
CA GLN A 68 -9.39 -17.22 4.95
C GLN A 68 -9.95 -16.16 5.90
N GLY A 69 -11.22 -15.79 5.68
CA GLY A 69 -11.93 -14.86 6.56
C GLY A 69 -12.83 -13.93 5.77
N LYS A 70 -13.32 -12.87 6.42
CA LYS A 70 -14.15 -11.84 5.81
C LYS A 70 -13.29 -10.84 5.02
N ILE A 71 -12.59 -11.35 4.01
CA ILE A 71 -11.76 -10.56 3.10
C ILE A 71 -12.57 -10.15 1.87
N VAL A 72 -12.70 -8.85 1.66
CA VAL A 72 -13.35 -8.26 0.49
C VAL A 72 -12.40 -8.31 -0.70
N ARG A 73 -12.86 -8.85 -1.82
CA ARG A 73 -12.08 -9.02 -3.05
C ARG A 73 -12.13 -7.77 -3.94
N GLU A 74 -11.83 -6.62 -3.35
CA GLU A 74 -11.70 -5.35 -4.09
C GLU A 74 -10.23 -5.05 -4.38
N GLU A 75 -9.97 -4.53 -5.58
CA GLU A 75 -8.60 -4.27 -6.05
C GLU A 75 -7.82 -3.37 -5.09
N CYS A 76 -8.42 -2.27 -4.61
CA CYS A 76 -7.77 -1.32 -3.71
C CYS A 76 -7.26 -1.98 -2.42
N PHE A 77 -8.08 -2.84 -1.81
CA PHE A 77 -7.77 -3.54 -0.57
C PHE A 77 -6.70 -4.61 -0.77
N LEU A 78 -6.88 -5.48 -1.79
CA LEU A 78 -5.92 -6.53 -2.08
C LEU A 78 -4.56 -5.98 -2.51
N LYS A 79 -4.57 -4.85 -3.21
CA LYS A 79 -3.36 -4.12 -3.60
C LYS A 79 -2.61 -3.58 -2.38
N GLN A 80 -3.29 -3.00 -1.40
CA GLN A 80 -2.64 -2.56 -0.15
C GLN A 80 -2.05 -3.73 0.62
N MET A 81 -2.84 -4.80 0.81
CA MET A 81 -2.40 -5.99 1.55
C MET A 81 -1.18 -6.66 0.89
N GLY A 82 -1.25 -6.94 -0.42
CA GLY A 82 -0.17 -7.58 -1.16
C GLY A 82 1.11 -6.74 -1.15
N ALA A 83 0.99 -5.43 -1.36
CA ALA A 83 2.16 -4.55 -1.33
C ALA A 83 2.79 -4.44 0.06
N ALA A 84 1.98 -4.46 1.12
CA ALA A 84 2.46 -4.43 2.49
C ALA A 84 3.14 -5.74 2.90
N MET A 85 2.58 -6.91 2.53
CA MET A 85 3.24 -8.20 2.78
C MET A 85 4.62 -8.30 2.12
N ALA A 86 4.73 -7.83 0.88
CA ALA A 86 5.99 -7.76 0.17
C ALA A 86 6.95 -6.66 0.69
N THR A 87 6.46 -5.74 1.53
CA THR A 87 7.26 -4.64 2.10
C THR A 87 7.98 -5.09 3.37
N SER A 88 7.23 -5.65 4.34
CA SER A 88 7.82 -6.14 5.59
C SER A 88 8.37 -7.56 5.49
N GLY A 89 7.98 -8.31 4.47
CA GLY A 89 8.44 -9.66 4.18
C GLY A 89 8.79 -9.89 2.71
N MET A 90 8.84 -11.15 2.30
CA MET A 90 9.13 -11.60 0.93
C MET A 90 7.95 -12.31 0.27
N VAL A 91 6.77 -12.26 0.90
CA VAL A 91 5.54 -12.87 0.41
C VAL A 91 5.16 -12.27 -0.95
N SER A 92 5.36 -13.05 -2.01
CA SER A 92 5.17 -12.61 -3.39
C SER A 92 3.83 -13.09 -3.98
N MET A 93 3.13 -13.97 -3.27
CA MET A 93 1.88 -14.59 -3.70
C MET A 93 1.06 -15.02 -2.49
N PHE A 94 -0.27 -15.00 -2.61
CA PHE A 94 -1.22 -15.52 -1.62
C PHE A 94 -2.47 -16.03 -2.33
N TYR A 95 -3.20 -16.92 -1.67
CA TYR A 95 -4.51 -17.41 -2.11
C TYR A 95 -5.61 -16.84 -1.21
N LEU A 96 -6.79 -16.57 -1.78
CA LEU A 96 -7.95 -16.06 -1.04
C LEU A 96 -9.11 -17.06 -1.06
N ASN A 97 -9.55 -17.50 0.11
CA ASN A 97 -10.73 -18.35 0.30
C ASN A 97 -10.77 -19.60 -0.61
N GLY A 98 -9.61 -20.10 -1.04
CA GLY A 98 -9.47 -21.25 -1.93
C GLY A 98 -8.40 -22.19 -1.42
N LEU A 99 -8.65 -23.49 -1.54
CA LEU A 99 -7.69 -24.55 -1.25
C LEU A 99 -7.01 -25.06 -2.54
N ASP A 100 -7.16 -24.35 -3.65
CA ASP A 100 -6.61 -24.77 -4.94
C ASP A 100 -5.07 -24.75 -4.86
N GLY A 101 -4.45 -25.93 -4.99
CA GLY A 101 -3.00 -26.10 -4.86
C GLY A 101 -2.49 -26.34 -3.44
N VAL A 102 -3.38 -26.61 -2.48
CA VAL A 102 -3.02 -26.93 -1.10
C VAL A 102 -2.61 -28.39 -0.96
N SER A 103 -1.30 -28.64 -0.82
CA SER A 103 -0.82 -29.82 -0.08
C SER A 103 -0.96 -29.56 1.43
N GLN A 104 -1.00 -30.62 2.24
CA GLN A 104 -1.19 -30.59 3.71
C GLN A 104 -0.64 -29.30 4.35
N ILE A 105 -1.52 -28.40 4.77
CA ILE A 105 -1.10 -27.17 5.46
C ILE A 105 -0.67 -27.54 6.86
N GLU A 106 0.62 -27.39 7.14
CA GLU A 106 1.21 -27.73 8.43
C GLU A 106 1.06 -26.58 9.44
N GLU A 107 1.16 -25.33 8.98
CA GLU A 107 1.15 -24.15 9.84
C GLU A 107 -0.16 -23.35 9.76
N LYS A 108 -0.68 -22.95 10.92
CA LYS A 108 -1.91 -22.18 11.05
C LYS A 108 -1.69 -20.93 11.90
N ILE A 109 -2.05 -19.78 11.36
CA ILE A 109 -1.97 -18.47 12.02
C ILE A 109 -3.37 -17.90 12.12
N THR A 110 -3.74 -17.38 13.29
CA THR A 110 -4.98 -16.63 13.48
C THR A 110 -4.63 -15.17 13.71
N VAL A 111 -5.30 -14.28 12.99
CA VAL A 111 -5.10 -12.82 13.08
C VAL A 111 -6.33 -12.18 13.71
N ASP A 112 -6.13 -11.48 14.81
CA ASP A 112 -7.18 -10.76 15.53
C ASP A 112 -7.02 -9.23 15.48
N ASN A 113 -7.98 -8.51 16.07
CA ASN A 113 -7.97 -7.04 16.07
C ASN A 113 -6.74 -6.42 16.78
N ARG A 114 -6.11 -7.14 17.73
CA ARG A 114 -4.91 -6.68 18.44
C ARG A 114 -3.69 -6.70 17.52
N ASP A 115 -3.57 -7.69 16.65
CA ASP A 115 -2.49 -7.77 15.66
C ASP A 115 -2.53 -6.59 14.66
N ILE A 116 -3.73 -6.24 14.20
CA ILE A 116 -3.95 -5.09 13.33
C ILE A 116 -3.60 -3.79 14.05
N ARG A 117 -4.11 -3.61 15.27
CA ARG A 117 -3.83 -2.42 16.10
C ARG A 117 -2.33 -2.26 16.36
N ARG A 118 -1.65 -3.34 16.74
CA ARG A 118 -0.21 -3.32 16.96
C ARG A 118 0.54 -2.90 15.70
N SER A 119 0.10 -3.36 14.53
CA SER A 119 0.70 -2.95 13.26
C SER A 119 0.52 -1.45 12.99
N TYR A 120 -0.63 -0.87 13.31
CA TYR A 120 -0.82 0.59 13.24
C TYR A 120 0.11 1.35 14.19
N GLU A 121 0.24 0.89 15.43
CA GLU A 121 1.10 1.50 16.45
C GLU A 121 2.59 1.43 16.05
N GLU A 122 3.03 0.34 15.45
CA GLU A 122 4.40 0.17 14.97
C GLU A 122 4.70 1.01 13.70
N LEU A 123 3.69 1.25 12.86
CA LEU A 123 3.83 2.02 11.61
C LEU A 123 3.65 3.53 11.80
N SER A 124 3.05 3.96 12.91
CA SER A 124 2.66 5.34 13.12
C SER A 124 3.47 6.00 14.23
N SER A 125 4.02 7.17 13.93
CA SER A 125 4.51 8.11 14.94
C SER A 125 3.34 8.76 15.69
N ALA A 126 3.65 9.43 16.80
CA ALA A 126 2.68 10.28 17.48
C ALA A 126 2.08 11.31 16.50
N PHE A 127 0.77 11.56 16.64
CA PHE A 127 0.10 12.46 15.71
C PHE A 127 0.59 13.90 15.89
N GLU A 128 1.08 14.46 14.80
CA GLU A 128 1.51 15.85 14.67
C GLU A 128 0.91 16.44 13.38
N LYS A 129 0.91 17.77 13.27
CA LYS A 129 0.49 18.44 12.05
C LYS A 129 1.36 17.97 10.86
N PRO A 130 0.77 17.46 9.76
CA PRO A 130 1.55 16.99 8.64
C PRO A 130 1.99 18.13 7.72
N ASP A 131 3.17 17.98 7.11
CA ASP A 131 3.64 18.83 6.00
C ASP A 131 3.19 18.27 4.65
N LEU A 132 3.02 16.94 4.57
CA LEU A 132 2.64 16.20 3.38
C LEU A 132 1.62 15.10 3.69
N ILE A 133 0.52 15.11 2.96
CA ILE A 133 -0.35 13.95 2.79
C ILE A 133 0.07 13.24 1.51
N PHE A 134 0.48 11.98 1.62
CA PHE A 134 0.87 11.16 0.47
C PHE A 134 -0.05 9.96 0.29
N ILE A 135 -0.67 9.87 -0.88
CA ILE A 135 -1.58 8.80 -1.28
C ILE A 135 -1.08 8.21 -2.61
N GLY A 136 -1.20 6.90 -2.76
CA GLY A 136 -0.80 6.20 -3.99
C GLY A 136 0.52 5.46 -3.88
N CYS A 137 0.70 4.66 -2.82
CA CYS A 137 1.76 3.67 -2.73
C CYS A 137 1.20 2.33 -2.19
N PRO A 138 0.71 1.40 -3.03
CA PRO A 138 0.85 1.39 -4.48
C PRO A 138 0.05 2.49 -5.19
N HIS A 139 0.49 2.86 -6.40
CA HIS A 139 -0.13 3.91 -7.20
C HIS A 139 -1.65 3.74 -7.33
N CYS A 140 -2.38 4.85 -7.26
CA CYS A 140 -3.83 4.86 -7.26
C CYS A 140 -4.41 4.28 -8.56
N SER A 141 -5.45 3.46 -8.42
CA SER A 141 -6.33 3.04 -9.51
C SER A 141 -7.29 4.17 -9.89
N LEU A 142 -8.09 3.96 -10.94
CA LEU A 142 -9.09 4.93 -11.38
C LEU A 142 -10.14 5.19 -10.29
N GLU A 143 -10.57 4.13 -9.61
CA GLU A 143 -11.58 4.15 -8.55
C GLU A 143 -11.08 4.93 -7.34
N GLU A 144 -9.81 4.75 -6.96
CA GLU A 144 -9.20 5.53 -5.87
C GLU A 144 -9.10 7.01 -6.22
N ILE A 145 -8.71 7.35 -7.46
CA ILE A 145 -8.69 8.75 -7.92
C ILE A 145 -10.10 9.37 -7.89
N LYS A 146 -11.13 8.62 -8.30
CA LYS A 146 -12.53 9.07 -8.20
C LYS A 146 -12.93 9.33 -6.75
N SER A 147 -12.63 8.40 -5.84
CA SER A 147 -12.94 8.55 -4.41
C SER A 147 -12.25 9.78 -3.79
N ILE A 148 -10.97 10.01 -4.11
CA ILE A 148 -10.23 11.18 -3.66
C ILE A 148 -10.86 12.47 -4.22
N SER A 149 -11.17 12.48 -5.51
CA SER A 149 -11.86 13.61 -6.17
C SER A 149 -13.20 13.92 -5.52
N SER A 150 -13.99 12.91 -5.18
CA SER A 150 -15.28 13.10 -4.50
C SER A 150 -15.13 13.71 -3.10
N LEU A 151 -14.11 13.28 -2.34
CA LEU A 151 -13.83 13.85 -1.01
C LEU A 151 -13.34 15.30 -1.06
N LEU A 152 -12.73 15.71 -2.18
CA LEU A 152 -12.17 17.06 -2.37
C LEU A 152 -13.10 18.02 -3.12
N TYR A 153 -14.22 17.54 -3.66
CA TYR A 153 -15.12 18.34 -4.48
C TYR A 153 -15.64 19.57 -3.71
N GLY A 154 -15.40 20.76 -4.26
CA GLY A 154 -15.79 22.03 -3.64
C GLY A 154 -14.99 22.42 -2.38
N ARG A 155 -13.92 21.68 -2.05
CA ARG A 155 -13.09 21.93 -0.86
C ARG A 155 -11.70 22.48 -1.23
N ARG A 156 -10.96 22.94 -0.23
CA ARG A 156 -9.59 23.45 -0.36
C ARG A 156 -8.70 22.86 0.73
N ILE A 157 -7.47 22.52 0.34
CA ILE A 157 -6.42 22.07 1.23
C ILE A 157 -5.79 23.28 1.93
N LYS A 158 -5.33 23.12 3.17
CA LYS A 158 -4.61 24.15 3.93
C LYS A 158 -3.31 24.54 3.22
N GLU A 159 -2.92 25.81 3.28
CA GLU A 159 -1.79 26.35 2.48
C GLU A 159 -0.43 25.79 2.90
N ASP A 160 -0.36 25.36 4.15
CA ASP A 160 0.81 24.79 4.79
C ASP A 160 0.88 23.25 4.68
N ILE A 161 -0.08 22.60 4.00
CA ILE A 161 -0.12 21.16 3.81
C ILE A 161 -0.07 20.83 2.32
N LYS A 162 0.89 19.99 1.93
CA LYS A 162 0.97 19.44 0.56
C LYS A 162 0.08 18.19 0.49
N LEU A 163 -0.67 18.01 -0.60
CA LEU A 163 -1.32 16.73 -0.93
C LEU A 163 -0.74 16.18 -2.23
N TRP A 164 -0.09 15.03 -2.17
CA TRP A 164 0.40 14.31 -3.35
C TRP A 164 -0.36 13.01 -3.55
N VAL A 165 -0.88 12.84 -4.75
CA VAL A 165 -1.59 11.65 -5.20
C VAL A 165 -0.82 11.04 -6.37
N CYS A 166 -0.20 9.88 -6.16
CA CYS A 166 0.56 9.20 -7.20
C CYS A 166 -0.30 8.18 -7.96
N THR A 167 -0.30 8.25 -9.30
CA THR A 167 -1.04 7.31 -10.17
C THR A 167 -0.31 7.11 -11.50
N PRO A 168 -0.46 5.97 -12.21
CA PRO A 168 0.19 5.80 -13.51
C PRO A 168 -0.31 6.82 -14.54
N ARG A 169 0.53 7.23 -15.51
CA ARG A 169 0.12 8.20 -16.57
C ARG A 169 -1.16 7.80 -17.30
N PHE A 170 -1.34 6.50 -17.55
CA PHE A 170 -2.54 5.95 -18.18
C PHE A 170 -3.80 6.16 -17.33
N ILE A 171 -3.71 6.04 -16.01
CA ILE A 171 -4.86 6.29 -15.14
C ILE A 171 -5.09 7.79 -15.00
N ARG A 172 -4.03 8.61 -14.89
CA ARG A 172 -4.14 10.08 -14.89
C ARG A 172 -4.90 10.61 -16.10
N SER A 173 -4.63 10.08 -17.30
CA SER A 173 -5.34 10.50 -18.52
C SER A 173 -6.80 10.04 -18.54
N ARG A 174 -7.10 8.82 -18.06
CA ARG A 174 -8.49 8.33 -17.96
C ARG A 174 -9.32 9.03 -16.87
N ALA A 175 -8.66 9.54 -15.84
CA ALA A 175 -9.29 10.22 -14.72
C ALA A 175 -9.26 11.76 -14.87
N TYR A 176 -9.16 12.29 -16.09
CA TYR A 176 -8.87 13.71 -16.35
C TYR A 176 -9.74 14.70 -15.55
N ASP A 177 -11.07 14.50 -15.51
CA ASP A 177 -11.96 15.39 -14.77
C ASP A 177 -11.78 15.28 -13.25
N CYS A 178 -11.56 14.07 -12.74
CA CYS A 178 -11.24 13.85 -11.33
C CYS A 178 -9.90 14.51 -10.95
N VAL A 179 -8.90 14.41 -11.82
CA VAL A 179 -7.59 15.05 -11.64
C VAL A 179 -7.74 16.56 -11.54
N LYS A 180 -8.57 17.18 -12.38
CA LYS A 180 -8.87 18.62 -12.29
C LYS A 180 -9.46 19.01 -10.94
N VAL A 181 -10.36 18.19 -10.39
CA VAL A 181 -10.95 18.47 -9.06
C VAL A 181 -9.89 18.41 -7.97
N ILE A 182 -9.02 17.40 -8.01
CA ILE A 182 -7.92 17.25 -7.04
C ILE A 182 -6.93 18.42 -7.15
N GLU A 183 -6.55 18.82 -8.37
CA GLU A 183 -5.64 19.95 -8.58
C GLU A 183 -6.30 21.28 -8.19
N ALA A 184 -7.60 21.46 -8.46
CA ALA A 184 -8.35 22.65 -8.07
C ALA A 184 -8.48 22.79 -6.54
N SER A 185 -8.46 21.70 -5.77
CA SER A 185 -8.45 21.77 -4.31
C SER A 185 -7.09 22.17 -3.73
N GLY A 186 -6.04 22.27 -4.56
CA GLY A 186 -4.65 22.54 -4.16
C GLY A 186 -3.77 21.28 -4.11
N GLY A 187 -4.30 20.11 -4.47
CA GLY A 187 -3.53 18.86 -4.51
C GLY A 187 -2.67 18.75 -5.77
N ARG A 188 -1.79 17.75 -5.81
CA ARG A 188 -1.00 17.43 -7.00
C ARG A 188 -1.17 15.96 -7.36
N VAL A 189 -1.54 15.69 -8.61
CA VAL A 189 -1.55 14.33 -9.17
C VAL A 189 -0.25 14.09 -9.92
N ILE A 190 0.60 13.23 -9.38
CA ILE A 190 1.95 12.95 -9.88
C ILE A 190 1.93 11.58 -10.56
N SER A 191 2.62 11.45 -11.70
CA SER A 191 2.64 10.18 -12.44
C SER A 191 3.99 9.51 -12.49
N ASP A 192 3.94 8.18 -12.48
CA ASP A 192 5.06 7.25 -12.70
C ASP A 192 6.26 7.44 -11.77
N THR A 193 6.06 8.07 -10.60
CA THR A 193 7.05 8.19 -9.53
C THR A 193 6.40 8.05 -8.15
N CYS A 194 7.19 7.80 -7.12
CA CYS A 194 6.74 7.58 -5.74
C CYS A 194 7.45 8.56 -4.79
N ALA A 195 6.70 9.14 -3.84
CA ALA A 195 7.26 10.06 -2.86
C ALA A 195 8.32 9.39 -1.95
N VAL A 196 8.20 8.08 -1.71
CA VAL A 196 9.13 7.30 -0.87
C VAL A 196 10.56 7.25 -1.44
N VAL A 197 10.71 7.33 -2.77
CA VAL A 197 12.05 7.34 -3.41
C VAL A 197 12.56 8.76 -3.68
N THR A 198 11.90 9.77 -3.09
CA THR A 198 12.28 11.18 -3.17
C THR A 198 12.97 11.60 -1.87
N TRP A 199 13.84 12.61 -1.91
CA TRP A 199 14.49 13.18 -0.72
C TRP A 199 13.52 14.08 0.06
N LEU A 200 12.50 13.47 0.70
CA LEU A 200 11.42 14.19 1.37
C LEU A 200 11.91 15.20 2.42
N ARG A 201 12.94 14.85 3.19
CA ARG A 201 13.53 15.75 4.20
C ARG A 201 14.14 17.00 3.58
N GLU A 202 14.83 16.86 2.46
CA GLU A 202 15.42 17.99 1.71
C GLU A 202 14.36 18.89 1.08
N LEU A 203 13.16 18.35 0.84
CA LEU A 203 11.99 19.12 0.42
C LEU A 203 11.21 19.76 1.58
N GLY A 204 11.78 19.74 2.79
CA GLY A 204 11.21 20.32 4.00
C GLY A 204 9.99 19.58 4.53
N VAL A 205 9.90 18.26 4.30
CA VAL A 205 8.85 17.42 4.90
C VAL A 205 9.42 16.75 6.14
N GLU A 206 8.84 17.04 7.30
CA GLU A 206 9.20 16.40 8.58
C GLU A 206 8.17 15.36 9.00
N THR A 207 6.88 15.64 8.75
CA THR A 207 5.76 14.76 9.08
C THR A 207 4.93 14.45 7.84
N LEU A 208 4.76 13.16 7.56
CA LEU A 208 3.99 12.61 6.45
C LEU A 208 2.80 11.82 6.99
N VAL A 209 1.60 12.10 6.47
CA VAL A 209 0.39 11.28 6.69
C VAL A 209 0.07 10.51 5.42
N THR A 210 -0.31 9.24 5.56
CA THR A 210 -0.59 8.36 4.43
C THR A 210 -1.64 7.31 4.77
N ASN A 211 -2.34 6.80 3.76
CA ASN A 211 -3.17 5.61 3.88
C ASN A 211 -2.47 4.31 3.46
N SER A 212 -1.17 4.40 3.20
CA SER A 212 -0.35 3.28 2.75
C SER A 212 0.56 2.78 3.87
N ALA A 213 0.34 1.54 4.30
CA ALA A 213 1.24 0.88 5.24
C ALA A 213 2.67 0.72 4.67
N LYS A 214 2.79 0.53 3.35
CA LYS A 214 4.08 0.48 2.65
C LYS A 214 4.84 1.81 2.77
N THR A 215 4.15 2.93 2.61
CA THR A 215 4.73 4.27 2.79
C THR A 215 5.12 4.48 4.25
N ALA A 216 4.21 4.16 5.17
CA ALA A 216 4.46 4.32 6.60
C ALA A 216 5.69 3.51 7.07
N TYR A 217 5.93 2.35 6.46
CA TYR A 217 7.12 1.54 6.68
C TYR A 217 8.39 2.17 6.10
N TYR A 218 8.38 2.60 4.84
CA TYR A 218 9.60 3.05 4.15
C TYR A 218 9.99 4.51 4.41
N ALA A 219 9.03 5.44 4.57
CA ALA A 219 9.34 6.87 4.67
C ALA A 219 10.29 7.21 5.85
N PRO A 220 10.13 6.62 7.06
CA PRO A 220 11.09 6.82 8.14
C PRO A 220 12.47 6.24 7.82
N LEU A 221 12.52 5.07 7.18
CA LEU A 221 13.77 4.36 6.87
C LEU A 221 14.57 4.99 5.73
N MET A 222 13.89 5.49 4.70
CA MET A 222 14.52 5.99 3.47
C MET A 222 14.72 7.50 3.44
N SER A 223 13.89 8.26 4.17
CA SER A 223 13.92 9.72 4.13
C SER A 223 14.00 10.37 5.51
N ASN A 224 14.02 9.61 6.61
CA ASN A 224 14.06 10.14 7.98
C ASN A 224 12.93 11.15 8.27
N VAL A 225 11.71 10.78 7.83
CA VAL A 225 10.46 11.54 8.00
C VAL A 225 9.52 10.76 8.91
N LYS A 226 8.84 11.43 9.84
CA LYS A 226 7.81 10.81 10.68
C LYS A 226 6.63 10.40 9.80
N ALA A 227 6.14 9.17 9.96
CA ALA A 227 4.99 8.69 9.21
C ALA A 227 3.81 8.43 10.14
N ILE A 228 2.61 8.78 9.69
CA ILE A 228 1.35 8.54 10.40
C ILE A 228 0.41 7.82 9.42
N LEU A 229 -0.02 6.61 9.79
CA LEU A 229 -0.93 5.80 8.98
C LEU A 229 -2.39 6.08 9.39
N LEU A 230 -3.22 6.51 8.44
CA LEU A 230 -4.65 6.76 8.65
C LEU A 230 -5.48 6.26 7.46
N PRO A 231 -6.76 5.93 7.64
CA PRO A 231 -7.66 5.67 6.51
C PRO A 231 -7.76 6.88 5.58
N LEU A 232 -7.99 6.65 4.29
CA LEU A 232 -8.03 7.67 3.22
C LEU A 232 -8.89 8.87 3.59
N LYS A 233 -10.09 8.60 4.09
CA LYS A 233 -11.02 9.67 4.49
C LYS A 233 -10.41 10.57 5.56
N LYS A 234 -9.72 9.99 6.55
CA LYS A 234 -9.04 10.73 7.62
C LYS A 234 -7.82 11.48 7.09
N CYS A 235 -7.04 10.89 6.19
CA CYS A 235 -5.94 11.58 5.50
C CYS A 235 -6.42 12.85 4.80
N ILE A 236 -7.54 12.77 4.07
CA ILE A 236 -8.12 13.95 3.40
C ILE A 236 -8.68 14.94 4.41
N GLU A 237 -9.43 14.50 5.43
CA GLU A 237 -10.00 15.37 6.47
C GLU A 237 -8.92 16.23 7.16
N VAL A 238 -7.75 15.64 7.49
CA VAL A 238 -6.63 16.38 8.11
C VAL A 238 -6.09 17.49 7.21
N ALA A 239 -6.14 17.29 5.89
CA ALA A 239 -5.64 18.22 4.88
C ALA A 239 -6.55 19.43 4.64
N LEU A 240 -7.85 19.30 4.91
CA LEU A 240 -8.85 20.28 4.51
C LEU A 240 -8.90 21.50 5.43
N ARG A 241 -9.13 22.68 4.87
CA ARG A 241 -9.43 23.89 5.64
C ARG A 241 -10.74 23.71 6.40
N GLU A 242 -10.79 24.27 7.61
CA GLU A 242 -12.07 24.49 8.31
C GLU A 242 -12.88 25.50 7.48
N VAL A 243 -14.20 25.25 7.40
CA VAL A 243 -15.14 26.04 6.60
C VAL A 243 -15.61 27.24 7.40
#